data_AF-A0AAU7HSJ5-F1
#
_entry.id   AF-A0AAU7HSJ5-F1
#
_cell.length_a   1.000
_cell.length_b   1.000
_cell.length_c   1.000
_cell.angle_alpha   90.00
_cell.angle_beta   90.00
_cell.angle_gamma   90.00
#
_symmetry.space_group_name_H-M   'P 1'
#
loop_
_entity.id
_entity.type
_entity.pdbx_description
1 polymer ?
#
loop_
_entity_poly.entity_id
_entity_poly.type
_entity_poly.pdbx_seq_one_letter_code
_entity_poly.pdbx_strand_id
1 'polypeptide(L)'
;MKIIEKIINAFLMSRNHAVKVSNVICLTGCDGKFTGIRCDADVSFDFLHSYANAYSSIFLDIPFPGFEDQNITDCVKRQLDVVKNKQNRSFFIDHIRFPVTAKEGFTLQRGGSYDVTDSEYNKQRLLHLTRHGRFGEDYLTYKEGLSPFFSFVNVELHETMKEGIRLALDVLNKITTDQPDRLIKDFKYHDCYNSYNVQIFCKGLPVDILETMIARDFLSSDMSGSRQIIKNARRYLKGFAHSNRVYMKYGWRLADIDTSDYAKVMSDKEMHARDDLKMFCGVFVKECFASGKDEYEAYLQERQHAIRYGY
;
A
#
# COMPACT_ATOMS: atom_id res chain seq x y z
N MET A 1 -4.65 8.43 5.93
CA MET A 1 -3.93 7.67 4.88
C MET A 1 -3.09 6.53 5.49
N LYS A 2 -3.63 5.82 6.49
CA LYS A 2 -2.88 4.82 7.26
C LYS A 2 -2.61 3.57 6.42
N ILE A 3 -3.49 3.25 5.47
CA ILE A 3 -3.36 2.06 4.63
C ILE A 3 -2.10 2.06 3.75
N ILE A 4 -1.69 3.22 3.23
CA ILE A 4 -0.52 3.30 2.33
C ILE A 4 0.76 3.02 3.10
N GLU A 5 0.94 3.71 4.22
CA GLU A 5 2.05 3.48 5.13
C GLU A 5 2.09 2.02 5.59
N LYS A 6 0.94 1.43 5.96
CA LYS A 6 0.83 0.01 6.35
C LYS A 6 1.23 -0.94 5.22
N ILE A 7 0.79 -0.71 3.98
CA ILE A 7 1.14 -1.57 2.83
C ILE A 7 2.64 -1.49 2.53
N ILE A 8 3.21 -0.28 2.53
CA ILE A 8 4.65 -0.08 2.26
C ILE A 8 5.49 -0.72 3.38
N ASN A 9 5.14 -0.48 4.64
CA ASN A 9 5.84 -1.09 5.78
C ASN A 9 5.72 -2.61 5.78
N ALA A 10 4.52 -3.16 5.53
CA ALA A 10 4.33 -4.61 5.38
C ALA A 10 5.16 -5.18 4.23
N PHE A 11 5.27 -4.45 3.12
CA PHE A 11 6.11 -4.86 1.99
C PHE A 11 7.58 -4.94 2.37
N LEU A 12 8.11 -3.90 3.01
CA LEU A 12 9.51 -3.84 3.47
C LEU A 12 9.81 -4.90 4.53
N MET A 13 8.94 -5.04 5.53
CA MET A 13 9.06 -6.09 6.54
C MET A 13 9.03 -7.48 5.92
N SER A 14 8.16 -7.75 4.94
CA SER A 14 8.08 -9.06 4.28
C SER A 14 9.35 -9.49 3.55
N ARG A 15 10.25 -8.54 3.27
CA ARG A 15 11.57 -8.75 2.67
C ARG A 15 12.71 -8.70 3.69
N ASN A 16 12.39 -8.67 4.98
CA ASN A 16 13.34 -8.51 6.09
C ASN A 16 14.17 -7.22 5.99
N HIS A 17 13.60 -6.17 5.40
CA HIS A 17 14.23 -4.85 5.39
C HIS A 17 13.83 -4.10 6.65
N ALA A 18 14.80 -3.83 7.54
CA ALA A 18 14.62 -3.03 8.74
C ALA A 18 14.57 -1.52 8.40
N VAL A 19 13.55 -1.15 7.62
CA VAL A 19 13.23 0.20 7.17
C VAL A 19 11.79 0.50 7.58
N LYS A 20 11.58 1.64 8.25
CA LYS A 20 10.25 2.11 8.64
C LYS A 20 9.90 3.37 7.86
N VAL A 21 8.78 3.33 7.16
CA VAL A 21 8.24 4.45 6.41
C VAL A 21 7.22 5.20 7.26
N SER A 22 7.29 6.52 7.26
CA SER A 22 6.37 7.43 7.94
C SER A 22 6.14 8.70 7.14
N ASN A 23 5.22 9.56 7.60
CA ASN A 23 4.92 10.86 6.99
C ASN A 23 4.58 10.78 5.50
N VAL A 24 3.79 9.78 5.11
CA VAL A 24 3.46 9.55 3.70
C VAL A 24 2.50 10.62 3.19
N ILE A 25 2.92 11.33 2.14
CA ILE A 25 2.13 12.30 1.39
C ILE A 25 1.96 11.78 -0.03
N CYS A 26 0.71 11.60 -0.48
CA CYS A 26 0.43 11.19 -1.85
C CYS A 26 0.50 12.37 -2.82
N LEU A 27 0.99 12.10 -4.03
CA LEU A 27 1.07 13.04 -5.13
C LEU A 27 0.03 12.65 -6.19
N THR A 28 -0.76 13.62 -6.65
CA THR A 28 -1.78 13.43 -7.68
C THR A 28 -1.28 13.91 -9.04
N GLY A 29 -1.63 13.16 -10.08
CA GLY A 29 -1.48 13.57 -11.48
C GLY A 29 -2.61 14.52 -11.92
N CYS A 30 -2.53 14.97 -13.17
CA CYS A 30 -3.52 15.87 -13.76
C CYS A 30 -4.90 15.20 -13.98
N ASP A 31 -4.94 13.87 -14.02
CA ASP A 31 -6.15 13.05 -14.17
C ASP A 31 -6.82 12.71 -12.83
N GLY A 32 -6.33 13.28 -11.72
CA GLY A 32 -6.82 13.02 -10.37
C GLY A 32 -6.35 11.68 -9.78
N LYS A 33 -5.57 10.86 -10.50
CA LYS A 33 -4.99 9.64 -9.96
C LYS A 33 -3.76 9.93 -9.11
N PHE A 34 -3.53 9.09 -8.11
CA PHE A 34 -2.29 9.12 -7.35
C PHE A 34 -1.17 8.49 -8.18
N THR A 35 -0.14 9.28 -8.45
CA THR A 35 0.98 8.92 -9.34
C THR A 35 2.32 8.88 -8.59
N GLY A 36 2.34 9.20 -7.30
CA GLY A 36 3.57 9.18 -6.52
C GLY A 36 3.34 9.40 -5.03
N ILE A 37 4.43 9.30 -4.27
CA ILE A 37 4.46 9.60 -2.85
C ILE A 37 5.73 10.40 -2.48
N ARG A 38 5.64 11.12 -1.37
CA ARG A 38 6.79 11.60 -0.59
C ARG A 38 6.67 11.02 0.81
N CYS A 39 7.76 10.47 1.35
CA CYS A 39 7.75 9.88 2.67
C CYS A 39 9.13 9.92 3.31
N ASP A 40 9.15 9.74 4.63
CA ASP A 40 10.38 9.56 5.39
C ASP A 40 10.64 8.07 5.58
N ALA A 41 11.80 7.59 5.14
CA ALA A 41 12.24 6.22 5.35
C ALA A 41 13.36 6.17 6.41
N ASP A 42 13.01 5.68 7.59
CA ASP A 42 13.92 5.50 8.72
C ASP A 42 14.64 4.14 8.56
N VAL A 43 15.92 4.21 8.20
CA VAL A 43 16.78 3.05 7.89
C VAL A 43 17.66 2.74 9.10
N SER A 44 17.50 1.56 9.69
CA SER A 44 18.29 1.13 10.85
C SER A 44 19.77 0.93 10.52
N PHE A 45 20.64 1.09 11.53
CA PHE A 45 22.06 0.76 11.36
C PHE A 45 22.28 -0.72 11.02
N ASP A 46 21.45 -1.64 11.53
CA ASP A 46 21.56 -3.07 11.19
C ASP A 46 21.31 -3.31 9.69
N PHE A 47 20.35 -2.60 9.09
CA PHE A 47 20.15 -2.62 7.65
C PHE A 47 21.38 -2.06 6.91
N LEU A 48 21.91 -0.92 7.34
CA LEU A 48 23.12 -0.32 6.74
C LEU A 48 24.32 -1.28 6.77
N HIS A 49 24.56 -1.95 7.90
CA HIS A 49 25.62 -2.97 8.01
C HIS A 49 25.41 -4.14 7.05
N SER A 50 24.15 -4.59 6.86
CA SER A 50 23.85 -5.69 5.92
C SER A 50 24.11 -5.29 4.46
N TYR A 51 23.94 -4.00 4.12
CA TYR A 51 24.15 -3.46 2.78
C TYR A 51 25.61 -3.07 2.48
N ALA A 52 26.46 -2.97 3.50
CA ALA A 52 27.88 -2.65 3.32
C ALA A 52 28.61 -3.64 2.37
N ASN A 53 28.25 -4.93 2.43
CA ASN A 53 28.82 -5.94 1.53
C ASN A 53 28.39 -5.74 0.06
N ALA A 54 27.15 -5.28 -0.17
CA ALA A 54 26.64 -5.05 -1.52
C ALA A 54 27.33 -3.84 -2.17
N TYR A 55 27.57 -2.79 -1.38
CA TYR A 55 28.26 -1.58 -1.81
C TYR A 55 29.64 -1.87 -2.43
N SER A 56 30.45 -2.74 -1.81
CA SER A 56 31.81 -3.03 -2.28
C SER A 56 31.88 -3.88 -3.56
N SER A 57 30.78 -4.48 -3.99
CA SER A 57 30.77 -5.47 -5.08
C SER A 57 30.23 -4.94 -6.42
N ILE A 58 29.54 -3.79 -6.41
CA ILE A 58 28.75 -3.31 -7.55
C ILE A 58 29.04 -1.83 -7.89
N PHE A 59 29.59 -1.04 -6.97
CA PHE A 59 29.85 0.40 -7.16
C PHE A 59 31.35 0.73 -7.03
N LEU A 60 32.11 0.41 -8.08
CA LEU A 60 33.52 0.84 -8.24
C LEU A 60 33.64 2.28 -8.77
N ASP A 61 32.56 2.87 -9.29
CA ASP A 61 32.59 4.18 -9.97
C ASP A 61 32.46 5.40 -9.04
N ILE A 62 32.26 5.21 -7.73
CA ILE A 62 32.27 6.30 -6.75
C ILE A 62 33.51 6.13 -5.86
N PRO A 63 34.59 6.89 -6.09
CA PRO A 63 35.82 6.72 -5.32
C PRO A 63 35.57 7.07 -3.85
N PHE A 64 36.07 6.21 -2.96
CA PHE A 64 36.24 6.50 -1.54
C PHE A 64 37.64 7.14 -1.40
N PRO A 65 37.76 8.46 -1.21
CA PRO A 65 39.07 9.10 -1.15
C PRO A 65 39.85 8.57 0.06
N GLY A 66 41.08 8.10 -0.16
CA GLY A 66 42.02 7.72 0.92
C GLY A 66 41.98 6.25 1.39
N PHE A 67 41.28 5.35 0.69
CA PHE A 67 41.15 3.93 1.08
C PHE A 67 41.50 2.95 -0.05
N GLU A 68 42.35 3.35 -0.99
CA GLU A 68 42.73 2.59 -2.19
C GLU A 68 43.34 1.20 -1.87
N ASP A 69 43.92 1.02 -0.67
CA ASP A 69 44.55 -0.23 -0.22
C ASP A 69 43.73 -1.02 0.84
N GLN A 70 42.49 -0.61 1.15
CA GLN A 70 41.67 -1.25 2.20
C GLN A 70 40.40 -1.89 1.66
N ASN A 71 39.94 -2.97 2.31
CA ASN A 71 38.63 -3.55 2.04
C ASN A 71 37.52 -2.54 2.36
N ILE A 72 36.90 -1.98 1.33
CA ILE A 72 35.84 -0.95 1.41
C ILE A 72 34.72 -1.37 2.38
N THR A 73 34.35 -2.66 2.38
CA THR A 73 33.34 -3.18 3.31
C THR A 73 33.74 -2.99 4.77
N ASP A 74 34.99 -3.30 5.11
CA ASP A 74 35.49 -3.19 6.48
C ASP A 74 35.62 -1.73 6.90
N CYS A 75 35.99 -0.85 5.97
CA CYS A 75 36.02 0.60 6.21
C CYS A 75 34.61 1.14 6.53
N VAL A 76 33.63 0.87 5.67
CA VAL A 76 32.23 1.30 5.87
C VAL A 76 31.68 0.77 7.19
N LYS A 77 31.90 -0.52 7.50
CA LYS A 77 31.44 -1.11 8.76
C LYS A 77 32.08 -0.43 9.97
N ARG A 78 33.39 -0.20 9.97
CA ARG A 78 34.08 0.51 11.06
C ARG A 78 33.52 1.92 11.25
N GLN A 79 33.30 2.67 10.17
CA GLN A 79 32.74 4.02 10.24
C GLN A 79 31.29 4.03 10.73
N LEU A 80 30.47 3.05 10.32
CA LEU A 80 29.12 2.85 10.86
C LEU A 80 29.16 2.51 12.36
N ASP A 81 30.07 1.65 12.80
CA ASP A 81 30.24 1.26 14.21
C ASP A 81 30.63 2.46 15.09
N VAL A 82 31.46 3.38 14.60
CA VAL A 82 31.81 4.62 15.32
C VAL A 82 30.56 5.42 15.65
N VAL A 83 29.62 5.53 14.71
CA VAL A 83 28.40 6.33 14.89
C VAL A 83 27.35 5.55 15.70
N LYS A 84 27.14 4.27 15.40
CA LYS A 84 26.18 3.39 16.07
C LYS A 84 26.45 3.27 17.58
N ASN A 85 27.73 3.16 17.96
CA ASN A 85 28.14 2.99 19.35
C ASN A 85 28.32 4.33 20.08
N LYS A 86 28.23 5.47 19.38
CA LYS A 86 28.31 6.77 20.02
C LYS A 86 27.01 7.03 20.78
N GLN A 87 27.16 7.55 22.00
CA GLN A 87 26.04 8.00 22.81
C GLN A 87 26.37 9.33 23.47
N ASN A 88 25.35 10.15 23.65
CA ASN A 88 25.40 11.35 24.44
C ASN A 88 24.40 11.19 25.61
N ARG A 89 24.92 10.93 26.81
CA ARG A 89 24.10 10.53 27.98
C ARG A 89 23.24 9.33 27.62
N SER A 90 21.91 9.45 27.68
CA SER A 90 20.94 8.42 27.30
C SER A 90 20.53 8.48 25.82
N PHE A 91 21.04 9.45 25.05
CA PHE A 91 20.70 9.62 23.64
C PHE A 91 21.66 8.83 22.74
N PHE A 92 21.09 8.06 21.82
CA PHE A 92 21.79 7.36 20.75
C PHE A 92 20.95 7.44 19.47
N ILE A 93 21.55 7.12 18.33
CA ILE A 93 20.87 7.05 17.04
C ILE A 93 20.81 5.60 16.59
N ASP A 94 19.60 5.08 16.39
CA ASP A 94 19.32 3.71 15.94
C ASP A 94 19.01 3.62 14.44
N HIS A 95 18.65 4.75 13.81
CA HIS A 95 18.33 4.85 12.40
C HIS A 95 18.71 6.21 11.79
N ILE A 96 18.86 6.21 10.47
CA ILE A 96 19.05 7.40 9.64
C ILE A 96 17.83 7.59 8.74
N ARG A 97 17.34 8.81 8.63
CA ARG A 97 16.18 9.14 7.80
C ARG A 97 16.57 9.51 6.39
N PHE A 98 16.00 8.82 5.41
CA PHE A 98 16.11 9.13 3.99
C PHE A 98 14.76 9.67 3.50
N PRO A 99 14.67 10.96 3.13
CA PRO A 99 13.49 11.48 2.44
C PRO A 99 13.39 10.84 1.06
N VAL A 100 12.32 10.09 0.82
CA VAL A 100 12.07 9.39 -0.44
C VAL A 100 10.98 10.12 -1.20
N THR A 101 11.24 10.41 -2.48
CA THR A 101 10.23 10.91 -3.41
C THR A 101 10.17 9.95 -4.59
N ALA A 102 9.05 9.25 -4.73
CA ALA A 102 8.82 8.31 -5.81
C ALA A 102 7.61 8.75 -6.64
N LYS A 103 7.75 8.79 -7.96
CA LYS A 103 6.67 9.11 -8.90
C LYS A 103 6.72 8.15 -10.07
N GLU A 104 5.59 7.86 -10.69
CA GLU A 104 5.57 7.15 -11.97
C GLU A 104 6.47 7.85 -13.00
N GLY A 105 7.27 7.04 -13.70
CA GLY A 105 8.28 7.54 -14.65
C GLY A 105 9.53 8.16 -14.00
N PHE A 106 9.58 8.31 -12.68
CA PHE A 106 10.78 8.77 -11.99
C PHE A 106 11.79 7.63 -11.91
N THR A 107 13.00 7.91 -12.40
CA THR A 107 14.17 7.07 -12.20
C THR A 107 15.19 7.93 -11.48
N LEU A 108 15.64 7.48 -10.30
CA LEU A 108 16.69 8.20 -9.59
C LEU A 108 17.99 8.07 -10.40
N GLN A 109 18.61 9.20 -10.74
CA GLN A 109 19.88 9.18 -11.47
C GLN A 109 20.98 8.61 -10.56
N ARG A 110 21.67 7.57 -11.05
CA ARG A 110 22.85 7.01 -10.40
C ARG A 110 24.01 8.01 -10.52
N GLY A 111 24.82 8.13 -9.46
CA GLY A 111 26.00 9.00 -9.43
C GLY A 111 25.79 10.39 -8.82
N GLY A 112 24.57 10.75 -8.42
CA GLY A 112 24.33 11.95 -7.61
C GLY A 112 24.85 11.77 -6.18
N SER A 113 25.51 12.79 -5.63
CA SER A 113 25.87 12.80 -4.20
C SER A 113 24.62 13.10 -3.36
N TYR A 114 24.36 12.25 -2.38
CA TYR A 114 23.31 12.44 -1.39
C TYR A 114 23.94 12.80 -0.05
N ASP A 115 23.65 14.00 0.45
CA ASP A 115 24.06 14.42 1.79
C ASP A 115 22.93 14.10 2.78
N VAL A 116 23.17 13.12 3.65
CA VAL A 116 22.27 12.76 4.75
C VAL A 116 21.97 13.93 5.69
N THR A 117 22.83 14.96 5.74
CA THR A 117 22.65 16.15 6.57
C THR A 117 21.76 17.24 5.94
N ASP A 118 21.37 17.09 4.67
CA ASP A 118 20.31 17.92 4.07
C ASP A 118 18.96 17.70 4.76
N SER A 119 18.77 16.51 5.35
CA SER A 119 17.68 16.22 6.26
C SER A 119 17.93 16.87 7.62
N GLU A 120 17.13 17.88 7.95
CA GLU A 120 17.21 18.58 9.24
C GLU A 120 17.04 17.61 10.43
N TYR A 121 16.23 16.55 10.27
CA TYR A 121 16.08 15.48 11.25
C TYR A 121 17.42 14.80 11.57
N ASN A 122 18.17 14.39 10.54
CA ASN A 122 19.47 13.74 10.73
C ASN A 122 20.48 14.74 11.30
N LYS A 123 20.55 15.94 10.71
CA LYS A 123 21.50 16.99 11.11
C LYS A 123 21.39 17.33 12.59
N GLN A 124 20.18 17.58 13.10
CA GLN A 124 19.98 17.91 14.51
C GLN A 124 20.40 16.79 15.45
N ARG A 125 20.08 15.53 15.10
CA ARG A 125 20.41 14.36 15.91
C ARG A 125 21.92 14.09 15.93
N LEU A 126 22.57 14.19 14.77
CA LEU A 126 24.02 14.01 14.65
C LEU A 126 24.78 15.11 15.40
N LEU A 127 24.38 16.37 15.24
CA LEU A 127 24.97 17.48 16.00
C LEU A 127 24.75 17.29 17.51
N HIS A 128 23.59 16.80 17.93
CA HIS A 128 23.35 16.51 19.34
C HIS A 128 24.24 15.36 19.86
N LEU A 129 24.46 14.33 19.05
CA LEU A 129 25.31 13.19 19.38
C LEU A 129 26.79 13.62 19.54
N THR A 130 27.26 14.60 18.74
CA THR A 130 28.67 15.03 18.71
C THR A 130 28.99 16.22 19.63
N ARG A 131 28.00 16.81 20.32
CA ARG A 131 28.17 17.99 21.21
C ARG A 131 29.15 17.83 22.39
N HIS A 132 29.54 16.62 22.78
CA HIS A 132 30.42 16.37 23.94
C HIS A 132 31.77 15.68 23.63
N GLY A 133 32.26 15.75 22.39
CA GLY A 133 33.56 15.17 21.98
C GLY A 133 34.21 15.94 20.83
N ARG A 134 35.28 15.39 20.21
CA ARG A 134 35.97 15.95 19.02
C ARG A 134 34.94 16.29 17.92
N PHE A 135 34.43 17.52 17.96
CA PHE A 135 33.28 17.97 17.16
C PHE A 135 33.52 17.84 15.66
N GLY A 136 34.80 17.88 15.24
CA GLY A 136 35.22 17.71 13.86
C GLY A 136 35.21 16.25 13.39
N GLU A 137 35.99 15.36 13.99
CA GLU A 137 36.33 14.08 13.37
C GLU A 137 35.14 13.12 13.21
N ASP A 138 34.29 12.95 14.23
CA ASP A 138 33.16 12.00 14.16
C ASP A 138 32.06 12.50 13.19
N TYR A 139 31.81 13.81 13.20
CA TYR A 139 30.85 14.43 12.30
C TYR A 139 31.34 14.40 10.85
N LEU A 140 32.63 14.67 10.62
CA LEU A 140 33.26 14.60 9.29
C LEU A 140 33.36 13.15 8.80
N THR A 141 33.66 12.19 9.68
CA THR A 141 33.64 10.76 9.32
C THR A 141 32.25 10.34 8.83
N TYR A 142 31.21 10.79 9.52
CA TYR A 142 29.83 10.48 9.13
C TYR A 142 29.40 11.25 7.88
N LYS A 143 29.66 12.56 7.81
CA LYS A 143 29.21 13.41 6.70
C LYS A 143 30.00 13.17 5.42
N GLU A 144 31.32 13.14 5.50
CA GLU A 144 32.22 13.08 4.35
C GLU A 144 32.65 11.64 4.07
N GLY A 145 33.03 10.89 5.12
CA GLY A 145 33.48 9.50 4.98
C GLY A 145 32.39 8.58 4.47
N LEU A 146 31.17 8.64 5.01
CA LEU A 146 30.07 7.74 4.61
C LEU A 146 29.17 8.28 3.49
N SER A 147 29.39 9.49 2.98
CA SER A 147 28.55 10.10 1.92
C SER A 147 28.42 9.23 0.66
N PRO A 148 29.50 8.63 0.11
CA PRO A 148 29.41 7.71 -1.01
C PRO A 148 28.51 6.49 -0.72
N PHE A 149 28.62 5.94 0.49
CA PHE A 149 27.81 4.80 0.94
C PHE A 149 26.33 5.20 1.11
N PHE A 150 26.04 6.37 1.68
CA PHE A 150 24.66 6.84 1.82
C PHE A 150 24.02 7.17 0.48
N SER A 151 24.79 7.66 -0.48
CA SER A 151 24.33 7.87 -1.87
C SER A 151 23.92 6.55 -2.51
N PHE A 152 24.72 5.50 -2.33
CA PHE A 152 24.37 4.14 -2.73
C PHE A 152 23.09 3.64 -2.04
N VAL A 153 23.02 3.73 -0.71
CA VAL A 153 21.85 3.29 0.06
C VAL A 153 20.59 4.03 -0.40
N ASN A 154 20.68 5.34 -0.69
CA ASN A 154 19.56 6.12 -1.18
C ASN A 154 19.01 5.57 -2.51
N VAL A 155 19.89 5.20 -3.46
CA VAL A 155 19.49 4.58 -4.73
C VAL A 155 18.84 3.22 -4.50
N GLU A 156 19.47 2.36 -3.72
CA GLU A 156 18.96 1.01 -3.45
C GLU A 156 17.63 1.04 -2.70
N LEU A 157 17.44 2.01 -1.79
CA LEU A 157 16.20 2.21 -1.06
C LEU A 157 15.05 2.58 -2.01
N HIS A 158 15.28 3.47 -2.97
CA HIS A 158 14.27 3.84 -3.97
C HIS A 158 13.85 2.63 -4.82
N GLU A 159 14.81 1.82 -5.28
CA GLU A 159 14.51 0.61 -6.04
C GLU A 159 13.79 -0.45 -5.20
N THR A 160 14.22 -0.65 -3.95
CA THR A 160 13.63 -1.62 -3.03
C THR A 160 12.16 -1.27 -2.69
N MET A 161 11.86 0.01 -2.52
CA MET A 161 10.53 0.49 -2.16
C MET A 161 9.56 0.55 -3.35
N LYS A 162 10.06 0.60 -4.59
CA LYS A 162 9.29 0.84 -5.81
C LYS A 162 8.04 -0.03 -5.96
N GLU A 163 8.17 -1.35 -5.80
CA GLU A 163 7.05 -2.28 -5.93
C GLU A 163 6.03 -2.11 -4.79
N GLY A 164 6.50 -1.87 -3.56
CA GLY A 164 5.63 -1.63 -2.41
C GLY A 164 4.82 -0.33 -2.55
N ILE A 165 5.47 0.73 -3.02
CA ILE A 165 4.84 2.02 -3.33
C ILE A 165 3.80 1.85 -4.42
N ARG A 166 4.15 1.18 -5.52
CA ARG A 166 3.22 0.92 -6.63
C ARG A 166 1.97 0.17 -6.15
N LEU A 167 2.17 -0.91 -5.38
CA LEU A 167 1.06 -1.68 -4.81
C LEU A 167 0.13 -0.80 -3.95
N ALA A 168 0.71 0.08 -3.12
CA ALA A 168 -0.06 0.96 -2.25
C ALA A 168 -0.83 2.03 -3.05
N LEU A 169 -0.22 2.61 -4.09
CA LEU A 169 -0.86 3.56 -4.99
C LEU A 169 -2.00 2.93 -5.79
N ASP A 170 -1.79 1.73 -6.34
CA ASP A 170 -2.83 0.97 -7.06
C ASP A 170 -4.05 0.73 -6.16
N VAL A 171 -3.82 0.34 -4.89
CA VAL A 171 -4.90 0.15 -3.91
C VAL A 171 -5.63 1.46 -3.63
N LEU A 172 -4.92 2.55 -3.40
CA LEU A 172 -5.55 3.85 -3.13
C LEU A 172 -6.38 4.33 -4.32
N ASN A 173 -5.84 4.24 -5.54
CA ASN A 173 -6.55 4.58 -6.77
C ASN A 173 -7.82 3.76 -6.93
N LYS A 174 -7.77 2.45 -6.62
CA LYS A 174 -8.96 1.60 -6.64
C LYS A 174 -9.99 2.02 -5.59
N ILE A 175 -9.57 2.29 -4.34
CA ILE A 175 -10.47 2.77 -3.28
C ILE A 175 -11.20 4.03 -3.74
N THR A 176 -10.48 5.02 -4.26
CA THR A 176 -11.06 6.28 -4.76
C THR A 176 -12.05 6.05 -5.89
N THR A 177 -11.74 5.13 -6.80
CA THR A 177 -12.62 4.76 -7.93
C THR A 177 -13.89 4.03 -7.45
N ASP A 178 -13.80 3.28 -6.37
CA ASP A 178 -14.92 2.53 -5.80
C ASP A 178 -15.86 3.42 -4.96
N GLN A 179 -15.39 4.55 -4.39
CA GLN A 179 -16.23 5.40 -3.52
C GLN A 179 -17.52 5.97 -4.13
N PRO A 180 -17.54 6.49 -5.38
CA PRO A 180 -18.77 7.04 -5.96
C PRO A 180 -19.79 5.95 -6.32
N ASP A 181 -21.07 6.32 -6.34
CA ASP A 181 -22.14 5.47 -6.86
C ASP A 181 -21.99 5.30 -8.38
N ARG A 182 -21.93 4.05 -8.83
CA ARG A 182 -21.80 3.69 -10.24
C ARG A 182 -23.01 2.90 -10.71
N LEU A 183 -23.68 3.37 -11.75
CA LEU A 183 -24.74 2.60 -12.40
C LEU A 183 -24.12 1.40 -13.12
N ILE A 184 -24.49 0.20 -12.71
CA ILE A 184 -24.04 -1.05 -13.34
C ILE A 184 -24.96 -1.42 -14.50
N LYS A 185 -26.27 -1.27 -14.30
CA LYS A 185 -27.28 -1.71 -15.26
C LYS A 185 -28.61 -0.99 -15.08
N ASP A 186 -29.27 -0.74 -16.20
CA ASP A 186 -30.64 -0.21 -16.28
C ASP A 186 -31.46 -1.14 -17.19
N PHE A 187 -32.68 -1.49 -16.77
CA PHE A 187 -33.60 -2.33 -17.53
C PHE A 187 -35.05 -2.16 -17.06
N LYS A 188 -36.00 -2.64 -17.88
CA LYS A 188 -37.41 -2.74 -17.50
C LYS A 188 -37.74 -4.14 -16.99
N TYR A 189 -38.29 -4.23 -15.78
CA TYR A 189 -38.82 -5.47 -15.22
C TYR A 189 -40.34 -5.48 -15.35
N HIS A 190 -40.93 -6.62 -15.69
CA HIS A 190 -42.38 -6.79 -15.77
C HIS A 190 -42.76 -7.99 -14.91
N ASP A 191 -43.72 -7.80 -14.02
CA ASP A 191 -44.40 -8.89 -13.33
C ASP A 191 -45.87 -8.98 -13.82
N CYS A 192 -46.67 -9.83 -13.18
CA CYS A 192 -48.09 -10.00 -13.53
C CYS A 192 -48.97 -8.79 -13.18
N TYR A 193 -48.44 -7.77 -12.49
CA TYR A 193 -49.19 -6.63 -11.99
C TYR A 193 -48.72 -5.28 -12.53
N ASN A 194 -47.43 -5.09 -12.83
CA ASN A 194 -46.84 -3.82 -13.26
C ASN A 194 -45.54 -3.97 -14.09
N SER A 195 -45.10 -2.84 -14.65
CA SER A 195 -43.77 -2.64 -15.23
C SER A 195 -42.97 -1.65 -14.39
N TYR A 196 -41.70 -1.93 -14.15
CA TYR A 196 -40.80 -1.14 -13.31
C TYR A 196 -39.55 -0.76 -14.11
N ASN A 197 -39.14 0.51 -14.05
CA ASN A 197 -37.81 0.92 -14.51
C ASN A 197 -36.82 0.67 -13.38
N VAL A 198 -35.83 -0.19 -13.60
CA VAL A 198 -34.95 -0.70 -12.56
C VAL A 198 -33.50 -0.34 -12.86
N GLN A 199 -32.85 0.30 -11.89
CA GLN A 199 -31.45 0.67 -11.93
C GLN A 199 -30.68 -0.02 -10.82
N ILE A 200 -29.58 -0.69 -11.17
CA ILE A 200 -28.67 -1.35 -10.23
C ILE A 200 -27.41 -0.50 -10.09
N PHE A 201 -27.12 -0.11 -8.86
CA PHE A 201 -25.95 0.69 -8.49
C PHE A 201 -24.95 -0.13 -7.68
N CYS A 202 -23.68 0.25 -7.79
CA CYS A 202 -22.58 -0.25 -6.99
C CYS A 202 -21.84 0.92 -6.36
N LYS A 203 -21.49 0.75 -5.07
CA LYS A 203 -20.70 1.68 -4.29
C LYS A 203 -19.70 0.92 -3.44
N GLY A 204 -18.48 1.40 -3.33
CA GLY A 204 -17.48 0.85 -2.43
C GLY A 204 -17.95 0.83 -0.97
N LEU A 205 -17.36 -0.06 -0.19
CA LEU A 205 -17.45 0.00 1.26
C LEU A 205 -16.81 1.30 1.78
N PRO A 206 -17.25 1.79 2.96
CA PRO A 206 -16.58 2.86 3.68
C PRO A 206 -15.05 2.63 3.77
N VAL A 207 -14.29 3.72 3.63
CA VAL A 207 -12.82 3.66 3.54
C VAL A 207 -12.21 2.97 4.76
N ASP A 208 -12.68 3.28 5.97
CA ASP A 208 -12.25 2.66 7.23
C ASP A 208 -12.45 1.14 7.26
N ILE A 209 -13.54 0.64 6.69
CA ILE A 209 -13.81 -0.79 6.54
C ILE A 209 -12.84 -1.41 5.53
N LEU A 210 -12.60 -0.75 4.40
CA LEU A 210 -11.61 -1.19 3.40
C LEU A 210 -10.19 -1.21 3.99
N GLU A 211 -9.82 -0.18 4.76
CA GLU A 211 -8.54 -0.13 5.48
C GLU A 211 -8.39 -1.31 6.43
N THR A 212 -9.43 -1.63 7.21
CA THR A 212 -9.41 -2.76 8.16
C THR A 212 -9.36 -4.12 7.46
N MET A 213 -10.07 -4.26 6.34
CA MET A 213 -10.06 -5.47 5.51
C MET A 213 -8.68 -5.74 4.90
N ILE A 214 -7.99 -4.69 4.46
CA ILE A 214 -6.67 -4.82 3.82
C ILE A 214 -5.56 -4.90 4.86
N ALA A 215 -5.55 -4.00 5.83
CA ALA A 215 -4.50 -3.86 6.84
C ALA A 215 -5.08 -3.45 8.21
N ARG A 216 -5.41 -4.47 9.03
CA ARG A 216 -5.86 -4.32 10.42
C ARG A 216 -4.90 -3.42 11.23
N ASP A 217 -5.43 -2.76 12.26
CA ASP A 217 -4.66 -1.79 13.06
C ASP A 217 -3.50 -2.40 13.84
N PHE A 218 -3.58 -3.69 14.18
CA PHE A 218 -2.47 -4.43 14.73
C PHE A 218 -1.61 -4.97 13.59
N LEU A 219 -0.59 -4.22 13.18
CA LEU A 219 0.57 -4.80 12.51
C LEU A 219 1.23 -5.72 13.54
N SER A 220 0.96 -7.01 13.47
CA SER A 220 1.82 -7.98 14.12
C SER A 220 3.23 -7.76 13.56
N SER A 221 4.22 -7.62 14.43
CA SER A 221 5.62 -7.42 14.05
C SER A 221 6.24 -8.64 13.35
N ASP A 222 5.41 -9.59 12.92
CA ASP A 222 5.81 -10.83 12.31
C ASP A 222 5.72 -10.77 10.77
N MET A 223 6.54 -11.61 10.15
CA MET A 223 6.56 -11.78 8.70
C MET A 223 5.21 -12.27 8.16
N SER A 224 4.44 -12.98 8.98
CA SER A 224 3.17 -13.60 8.60
C SER A 224 2.07 -12.55 8.39
N GLY A 225 1.91 -11.60 9.31
CA GLY A 225 0.97 -10.50 9.19
C GLY A 225 1.31 -9.58 8.02
N SER A 226 2.59 -9.29 7.83
CA SER A 226 3.07 -8.51 6.68
C SER A 226 2.70 -9.16 5.33
N ARG A 227 2.93 -10.47 5.19
CA ARG A 227 2.53 -11.21 3.97
C ARG A 227 1.02 -11.23 3.77
N GLN A 228 0.25 -11.29 4.86
CA GLN A 228 -1.21 -11.28 4.78
C GLN A 228 -1.74 -9.93 4.26
N ILE A 229 -1.16 -8.81 4.69
CA ILE A 229 -1.53 -7.47 4.18
C ILE A 229 -1.29 -7.39 2.66
N ILE A 230 -0.12 -7.83 2.19
CA ILE A 230 0.22 -7.85 0.76
C ILE A 230 -0.76 -8.75 -0.01
N LYS A 231 -1.09 -9.93 0.54
CA LYS A 231 -2.06 -10.85 -0.06
C LYS A 231 -3.45 -10.21 -0.15
N ASN A 232 -3.91 -9.54 0.90
CA ASN A 232 -5.21 -8.87 0.94
C ASN A 232 -5.27 -7.71 -0.08
N ALA A 233 -4.23 -6.86 -0.10
CA ALA A 233 -4.09 -5.79 -1.09
C ALA A 233 -4.17 -6.33 -2.53
N ARG A 234 -3.42 -7.39 -2.83
CA ARG A 234 -3.45 -8.04 -4.17
C ARG A 234 -4.81 -8.67 -4.48
N ARG A 235 -5.49 -9.28 -3.51
CA ARG A 235 -6.86 -9.83 -3.69
C ARG A 235 -7.88 -8.74 -3.96
N TYR A 236 -7.78 -7.62 -3.24
CA TYR A 236 -8.63 -6.45 -3.47
C TYR A 236 -8.45 -5.90 -4.88
N LEU A 237 -7.20 -5.70 -5.34
CA LEU A 237 -6.91 -5.25 -6.71
C LEU A 237 -7.45 -6.19 -7.79
N LYS A 238 -7.34 -7.50 -7.57
CA LYS A 238 -7.83 -8.53 -8.49
C LYS A 238 -9.36 -8.74 -8.44
N GLY A 239 -10.09 -7.97 -7.62
CA GLY A 239 -11.55 -8.05 -7.55
C GLY A 239 -12.10 -9.27 -6.83
N PHE A 240 -11.30 -9.94 -6.00
CA PHE A 240 -11.72 -11.13 -5.22
C PHE A 240 -12.29 -10.78 -3.84
N ALA A 241 -12.12 -9.55 -3.38
CA ALA A 241 -12.65 -9.12 -2.09
C ALA A 241 -14.08 -8.61 -2.28
N HIS A 242 -14.98 -8.92 -1.36
CA HIS A 242 -16.32 -8.34 -1.32
C HIS A 242 -16.23 -6.90 -0.81
N SER A 243 -15.91 -5.98 -1.72
CA SER A 243 -15.63 -4.57 -1.40
C SER A 243 -16.72 -3.61 -1.85
N ASN A 244 -17.74 -4.12 -2.54
CA ASN A 244 -18.81 -3.30 -3.11
C ASN A 244 -20.14 -3.62 -2.44
N ARG A 245 -20.91 -2.58 -2.18
CA ARG A 245 -22.32 -2.60 -1.86
C ARG A 245 -23.10 -2.43 -3.15
N VAL A 246 -23.90 -3.42 -3.49
CA VAL A 246 -24.77 -3.42 -4.66
C VAL A 246 -26.21 -3.26 -4.20
N TYR A 247 -26.91 -2.30 -4.76
CA TYR A 247 -28.29 -1.98 -4.40
C TYR A 247 -29.07 -1.50 -5.62
N MET A 248 -30.38 -1.34 -5.44
CA MET A 248 -31.32 -1.06 -6.51
C MET A 248 -32.15 0.18 -6.24
N LYS A 249 -32.48 0.89 -7.31
CA LYS A 249 -33.49 1.94 -7.35
C LYS A 249 -34.50 1.64 -8.44
N TYR A 250 -35.79 1.79 -8.16
CA TYR A 250 -36.83 1.62 -9.17
C TYR A 250 -38.09 2.40 -8.84
N GLY A 251 -38.80 2.82 -9.89
CA GLY A 251 -40.08 3.49 -9.75
C GLY A 251 -41.20 2.47 -9.54
N TRP A 252 -41.95 2.59 -8.45
CA TRP A 252 -43.20 1.86 -8.22
C TRP A 252 -44.38 2.81 -8.39
N ARG A 253 -45.57 2.25 -8.68
CA ARG A 253 -46.80 3.00 -8.99
C ARG A 253 -47.20 4.04 -7.93
N LEU A 254 -46.72 3.90 -6.70
CA LEU A 254 -47.02 4.79 -5.57
C LEU A 254 -45.82 5.63 -5.10
N ALA A 255 -44.57 5.21 -5.36
CA ALA A 255 -43.36 5.90 -4.93
C ALA A 255 -42.10 5.31 -5.59
N ASP A 256 -41.02 6.08 -5.65
CA ASP A 256 -39.69 5.57 -5.95
C ASP A 256 -39.13 4.78 -4.75
N ILE A 257 -38.56 3.62 -5.00
CA ILE A 257 -37.95 2.77 -3.96
C ILE A 257 -36.43 2.79 -4.12
N ASP A 258 -35.74 3.07 -3.00
CA ASP A 258 -34.29 2.98 -2.86
C ASP A 258 -33.95 1.90 -1.82
N THR A 259 -33.15 0.92 -2.21
CA THR A 259 -32.74 -0.21 -1.36
C THR A 259 -31.32 -0.08 -0.83
N SER A 260 -30.71 1.13 -0.89
CA SER A 260 -29.35 1.38 -0.44
C SER A 260 -29.08 0.97 1.02
N ASP A 261 -30.09 1.05 1.89
CA ASP A 261 -30.01 0.58 3.29
C ASP A 261 -29.89 -0.95 3.43
N TYR A 262 -30.29 -1.70 2.40
CA TYR A 262 -30.26 -3.17 2.33
C TYR A 262 -29.25 -3.68 1.31
N ALA A 263 -28.23 -2.88 0.99
CA ALA A 263 -27.26 -3.21 -0.04
C ALA A 263 -26.53 -4.53 0.23
N LYS A 264 -26.39 -5.37 -0.81
CA LYS A 264 -25.70 -6.65 -0.75
C LYS A 264 -24.21 -6.46 -0.99
N VAL A 265 -23.37 -7.11 -0.19
CA VAL A 265 -21.91 -7.06 -0.40
C VAL A 265 -21.50 -8.06 -1.48
N MET A 266 -20.75 -7.59 -2.47
CA MET A 266 -20.30 -8.40 -3.61
C MET A 266 -18.87 -8.01 -4.04
N SER A 267 -18.16 -8.94 -4.67
CA SER A 267 -16.84 -8.71 -5.27
C SER A 267 -16.95 -8.30 -6.74
N ASP A 268 -15.93 -7.62 -7.27
CA ASP A 268 -15.92 -7.26 -8.70
C ASP A 268 -16.01 -8.51 -9.58
N LYS A 269 -15.38 -9.61 -9.19
CA LYS A 269 -15.47 -10.87 -9.95
C LYS A 269 -16.88 -11.42 -10.01
N GLU A 270 -17.60 -11.45 -8.90
CA GLU A 270 -19.00 -11.90 -8.89
C GLU A 270 -19.90 -11.00 -9.74
N MET A 271 -19.55 -9.71 -9.81
CA MET A 271 -20.25 -8.73 -10.64
C MET A 271 -19.94 -8.89 -12.13
N HIS A 272 -18.69 -9.20 -12.51
CA HIS A 272 -18.28 -9.32 -13.92
C HIS A 272 -18.42 -10.72 -14.51
N ALA A 273 -18.33 -11.79 -13.70
CA ALA A 273 -18.33 -13.18 -14.17
C ALA A 273 -19.74 -13.73 -14.48
N ARG A 274 -20.78 -12.91 -14.37
CA ARG A 274 -22.15 -13.34 -14.63
C ARG A 274 -22.64 -12.91 -16.00
N ASP A 275 -22.45 -13.76 -17.02
CA ASP A 275 -23.22 -13.68 -18.28
C ASP A 275 -24.74 -13.80 -18.01
N ASP A 276 -25.10 -14.41 -16.88
CA ASP A 276 -26.42 -14.51 -16.26
C ASP A 276 -26.91 -13.21 -15.61
N LEU A 277 -26.21 -12.07 -15.70
CA LEU A 277 -26.74 -10.77 -15.23
C LEU A 277 -28.09 -10.40 -15.89
N LYS A 278 -28.45 -10.99 -17.04
CA LYS A 278 -29.81 -10.90 -17.61
C LYS A 278 -30.88 -11.64 -16.79
N MET A 279 -30.58 -12.83 -16.25
CA MET A 279 -31.47 -13.58 -15.35
C MET A 279 -31.37 -13.11 -13.89
N PHE A 280 -30.16 -12.71 -13.45
CA PHE A 280 -29.88 -12.18 -12.11
C PHE A 280 -30.67 -10.92 -11.83
N CYS A 281 -30.95 -10.08 -12.82
CA CYS A 281 -31.79 -8.90 -12.63
C CYS A 281 -33.18 -9.22 -12.07
N GLY A 282 -33.87 -10.24 -12.58
CA GLY A 282 -35.17 -10.66 -12.03
C GLY A 282 -35.05 -11.33 -10.66
N VAL A 283 -34.00 -12.13 -10.46
CA VAL A 283 -33.74 -12.85 -9.20
C VAL A 283 -33.28 -11.90 -8.08
N PHE A 284 -32.41 -10.94 -8.38
CA PHE A 284 -31.88 -9.95 -7.45
C PHE A 284 -32.95 -8.94 -7.05
N VAL A 285 -33.81 -8.52 -7.99
CA VAL A 285 -35.03 -7.78 -7.68
C VAL A 285 -35.84 -8.56 -6.63
N LYS A 286 -36.15 -9.84 -6.90
CA LYS A 286 -36.89 -10.71 -5.96
C LYS A 286 -36.17 -10.89 -4.61
N GLU A 287 -34.88 -11.16 -4.59
CA GLU A 287 -34.06 -11.29 -3.36
C GLU A 287 -34.12 -10.03 -2.48
N CYS A 288 -34.11 -8.84 -3.10
CA CYS A 288 -34.15 -7.56 -2.39
C CYS A 288 -35.57 -7.19 -1.90
N PHE A 289 -36.62 -7.84 -2.40
CA PHE A 289 -37.96 -7.76 -1.86
C PHE A 289 -38.17 -8.80 -0.75
N ALA A 290 -38.76 -8.41 0.38
CA ALA A 290 -39.12 -9.37 1.44
C ALA A 290 -40.04 -10.50 0.93
N SER A 291 -40.85 -10.25 -0.10
CA SER A 291 -41.73 -11.24 -0.74
C SER A 291 -41.01 -12.20 -1.70
N GLY A 292 -39.84 -11.83 -2.24
CA GLY A 292 -39.11 -12.67 -3.20
C GLY A 292 -37.91 -13.41 -2.60
N LYS A 293 -37.55 -13.14 -1.34
CA LYS A 293 -36.53 -13.89 -0.61
C LYS A 293 -36.92 -15.37 -0.44
N ASP A 294 -38.16 -15.65 -0.06
CA ASP A 294 -38.66 -17.02 0.13
C ASP A 294 -38.73 -17.77 -1.22
N GLU A 295 -39.17 -17.10 -2.30
CA GLU A 295 -39.16 -17.67 -3.66
C GLU A 295 -37.73 -17.94 -4.16
N TYR A 296 -36.78 -17.08 -3.82
CA TYR A 296 -35.38 -17.29 -4.18
C TYR A 296 -34.73 -18.44 -3.43
N GLU A 297 -35.01 -18.56 -2.13
CA GLU A 297 -34.53 -19.70 -1.33
C GLU A 297 -35.07 -21.03 -1.88
N ALA A 298 -36.34 -21.06 -2.29
CA ALA A 298 -36.93 -22.21 -2.98
C ALA A 298 -36.22 -22.51 -4.32
N TYR A 299 -35.97 -21.50 -5.16
CA TYR A 299 -35.23 -21.66 -6.41
C TYR A 299 -33.79 -22.18 -6.20
N LEU A 300 -33.08 -21.69 -5.18
CA LEU A 300 -31.73 -22.18 -4.85
C LEU A 300 -31.75 -23.66 -4.44
N GLN A 301 -32.76 -24.09 -3.68
CA GLN A 301 -32.95 -25.49 -3.31
C GLN A 301 -33.23 -26.37 -4.54
N GLU A 302 -34.11 -25.93 -5.44
CA GLU A 302 -34.41 -26.64 -6.69
C GLU A 302 -33.18 -26.73 -7.61
N ARG A 303 -32.39 -25.67 -7.72
CA ARG A 303 -31.15 -25.69 -8.50
C ARG A 303 -30.13 -26.65 -7.91
N GLN A 304 -29.96 -26.66 -6.59
CA GLN A 304 -29.07 -27.63 -5.93
C GLN A 304 -29.57 -29.06 -6.07
N HIS A 305 -30.89 -29.27 -6.11
CA HIS A 305 -31.51 -30.55 -6.38
C HIS A 305 -31.22 -30.98 -7.83
N ALA A 306 -31.45 -30.11 -8.82
CA ALA A 306 -31.16 -30.40 -10.23
C ALA A 306 -29.70 -30.82 -10.46
N ILE A 307 -28.75 -30.10 -9.86
CA ILE A 307 -27.31 -30.42 -9.93
C ILE A 307 -27.01 -31.77 -9.26
N ARG A 308 -27.61 -32.06 -8.09
CA ARG A 308 -27.39 -33.32 -7.36
C ARG A 308 -27.90 -34.54 -8.12
N TYR A 309 -28.96 -34.38 -8.91
CA TYR A 309 -29.62 -35.48 -9.62
C TYR A 309 -29.37 -35.48 -11.14
N GLY A 310 -28.54 -34.57 -11.64
CA GLY A 310 -28.08 -34.56 -13.03
C GLY A 310 -29.17 -34.20 -14.06
N TYR A 311 -30.15 -33.39 -13.67
CA TYR A 311 -31.16 -32.82 -14.58
C TYR A 311 -30.61 -31.66 -15.41
#